data_AF-A0A226E2S4-F1
#
_entry.id   AF-A0A226E2S4-F1
#
_cell.length_a   1.000
_cell.length_b   1.000
_cell.length_c   1.000
_cell.angle_alpha   90.00
_cell.angle_beta   90.00
_cell.angle_gamma   90.00
#
_symmetry.space_group_name_H-M   'P 1'
#
loop_
_entity.id
_entity.type
_entity.pdbx_description
1 polymer ?
#
loop_
_entity_poly.entity_id
_entity_poly.type
_entity_poly.pdbx_seq_one_letter_code
_entity_poly.pdbx_strand_id
1 'polypeptide(L)'
;MDQSAQESELEGYNSAESTPPESGCTTQDEVVDDTFIKSNNLEEDEPTTQQPDAAVTTESSLSSSTASLPSILNSLLDPIIEAGLVGQILGFTTSSPSSSSSSLRTAAAWVVASLARIESKLLITSGGYDKRLFVNEIRDGGVIPILRSRVRHVLDEMSTTTSNGDLYPLLLALTRLAKSVCYVPKNVKITTDRMSLLKTLCDICARVRIDENSSWTEVDILYHATWGLYYLTKTGREDAMDVLVRRNEDNESPTIIQNLVHGVALAQRDGQNHHLRQRLLRPCLNVIGNVVSSTVDVHTDIVLECGVLPHLNRLMLEAEWTGEVNWIVSNIAAGNVTQKEELFQAGFFPLLLDVFRSVRKKTIHGQEMKFMMSLRFQGSLPGRKEAVFTVVNIMDKGSLAHKEWLVNNGVLSLLIQLVKEHPDLVLVNVLDAIYLFVKSFRSPNNSLDDEDILQRHLNESGVLVELSKFQDHEDDEVTNRIDYILDVGLNNSNNWNI
;
A
#
# COMPACT_ATOMS: atom_id res chain seq x y z
N MET A 1 6.57 -80.52 48.54
CA MET A 1 7.12 -80.67 47.18
C MET A 1 6.33 -79.70 46.32
N ASP A 2 6.66 -78.41 46.50
CA ASP A 2 7.52 -77.60 45.61
C ASP A 2 6.79 -77.26 44.32
N GLN A 3 6.22 -76.04 44.24
CA GLN A 3 6.86 -74.78 43.80
C GLN A 3 7.11 -74.81 42.28
N SER A 4 6.65 -73.89 41.43
CA SER A 4 6.28 -72.47 41.59
C SER A 4 5.51 -72.05 40.31
N ALA A 5 4.37 -71.35 40.47
CA ALA A 5 4.14 -69.92 40.20
C ALA A 5 3.69 -69.63 38.74
N GLN A 6 2.39 -69.36 38.46
CA GLN A 6 1.52 -68.19 38.78
C GLN A 6 1.64 -67.09 37.70
N GLU A 7 0.59 -66.83 36.89
CA GLU A 7 -0.65 -66.02 37.15
C GLU A 7 -0.40 -64.53 36.85
N SER A 8 -1.28 -63.70 36.27
CA SER A 8 -2.75 -63.72 36.07
C SER A 8 -3.11 -62.67 34.95
N GLU A 9 -4.16 -62.87 34.11
CA GLU A 9 -5.52 -62.26 34.19
C GLU A 9 -5.62 -60.77 33.79
N LEU A 10 -6.68 -60.17 33.21
CA LEU A 10 -8.06 -60.54 32.81
C LEU A 10 -8.63 -59.34 31.98
N GLU A 11 -9.60 -59.63 31.09
CA GLU A 11 -10.84 -58.88 30.71
C GLU A 11 -10.81 -57.36 30.35
N GLY A 12 -11.64 -56.79 29.46
CA GLY A 12 -12.82 -57.21 28.70
C GLY A 12 -13.57 -55.97 28.14
N TYR A 13 -14.54 -56.22 27.24
CA TYR A 13 -15.69 -55.38 26.82
C TYR A 13 -15.59 -54.26 25.73
N ASN A 14 -16.28 -54.55 24.60
CA ASN A 14 -17.20 -53.75 23.75
C ASN A 14 -17.29 -52.22 23.97
N SER A 15 -17.37 -51.35 22.95
CA SER A 15 -18.44 -51.29 21.93
C SER A 15 -18.12 -50.26 20.82
N ALA A 16 -18.69 -50.52 19.63
CA ALA A 16 -19.07 -49.67 18.47
C ALA A 16 -18.82 -48.14 18.54
N GLU A 17 -18.44 -47.41 17.47
CA GLU A 17 -19.23 -47.23 16.23
C GLU A 17 -18.40 -46.58 15.08
N SER A 18 -18.49 -47.22 13.90
CA SER A 18 -18.49 -46.66 12.53
C SER A 18 -17.76 -45.35 12.15
N THR A 19 -16.84 -45.45 11.18
CA THR A 19 -16.96 -44.75 9.88
C THR A 19 -16.03 -45.38 8.82
N PRO A 20 -16.45 -45.43 7.52
CA PRO A 20 -15.79 -46.20 6.47
C PRO A 20 -14.72 -45.42 5.68
N PRO A 21 -13.89 -46.11 4.86
CA PRO A 21 -12.66 -45.56 4.29
C PRO A 21 -12.83 -44.99 2.87
N GLU A 22 -11.92 -44.06 2.56
CA GLU A 22 -11.25 -43.81 1.28
C GLU A 22 -12.07 -43.83 -0.04
N SER A 23 -12.11 -42.66 -0.70
CA SER A 23 -11.98 -42.60 -2.15
C SER A 23 -11.04 -41.47 -2.53
N GLY A 24 -10.02 -41.81 -3.31
CA GLY A 24 -8.93 -40.93 -3.71
C GLY A 24 -9.36 -39.84 -4.67
N CYS A 25 -8.84 -38.63 -4.46
CA CYS A 25 -8.88 -37.55 -5.44
C CYS A 25 -7.45 -37.32 -5.94
N THR A 26 -7.25 -37.65 -7.21
CA THR A 26 -6.07 -37.33 -8.01
C THR A 26 -5.84 -35.83 -8.04
N THR A 27 -4.70 -35.37 -7.55
CA THR A 27 -4.19 -34.00 -7.76
C THR A 27 -3.85 -33.84 -9.25
N GLN A 28 -4.68 -33.12 -9.99
CA GLN A 28 -4.27 -32.49 -11.23
C GLN A 28 -3.68 -31.13 -10.89
N ASP A 29 -2.46 -30.92 -11.37
CA ASP A 29 -1.73 -29.65 -11.33
C ASP A 29 -2.56 -28.56 -12.01
N GLU A 30 -3.16 -27.67 -11.22
CA GLU A 30 -3.68 -26.40 -11.73
C GLU A 30 -2.50 -25.48 -12.03
N VAL A 31 -2.25 -25.31 -13.33
CA VAL A 31 -1.45 -24.22 -13.89
C VAL A 31 -2.15 -22.91 -13.51
N VAL A 32 -1.63 -22.23 -12.49
CA VAL A 32 -2.06 -20.89 -12.12
C VAL A 32 -1.71 -19.95 -13.28
N ASP A 33 -2.76 -19.36 -13.86
CA ASP A 33 -2.69 -18.45 -15.00
C ASP A 33 -1.88 -17.18 -14.64
N ASP A 34 -0.77 -16.98 -15.36
CA ASP A 34 0.27 -15.98 -15.15
C ASP A 34 -0.11 -14.58 -15.67
N THR A 35 -1.41 -14.28 -15.79
CA THR A 35 -1.94 -13.07 -16.43
C THR A 35 -1.99 -11.83 -15.51
N PHE A 36 -1.75 -11.98 -14.20
CA PHE A 36 -1.79 -10.86 -13.24
C PHE A 36 -0.50 -10.03 -13.13
N ILE A 37 0.59 -10.41 -13.83
CA ILE A 37 1.91 -9.74 -13.72
C ILE A 37 2.41 -9.23 -15.07
N LYS A 38 1.64 -8.39 -15.77
CA LYS A 38 2.17 -7.63 -16.93
C LYS A 38 1.85 -6.14 -16.98
N SER A 39 1.17 -5.58 -15.98
CA SER A 39 0.74 -4.17 -16.01
C SER A 39 1.52 -3.21 -15.08
N ASN A 40 2.53 -3.68 -14.34
CA ASN A 40 3.31 -2.84 -13.41
C ASN A 40 4.72 -2.45 -13.90
N ASN A 41 4.87 -2.13 -15.19
CA ASN A 41 6.00 -1.29 -15.63
C ASN A 41 5.59 0.18 -15.40
N LEU A 42 5.72 0.62 -14.15
CA LEU A 42 5.45 1.98 -13.73
C LEU A 42 6.76 2.78 -13.78
N GLU A 43 6.84 3.77 -14.67
CA GLU A 43 7.69 4.95 -14.45
C GLU A 43 7.02 5.74 -13.30
N GLU A 44 7.48 5.52 -12.07
CA GLU A 44 6.96 6.14 -10.84
C GLU A 44 7.75 7.41 -10.50
N ASP A 45 7.03 8.49 -10.15
CA ASP A 45 7.56 9.80 -9.74
C ASP A 45 8.80 9.68 -8.85
N GLU A 46 9.93 10.17 -9.39
CA GLU A 46 11.19 10.27 -8.69
C GLU A 46 11.13 11.35 -7.60
N PRO A 47 11.97 11.27 -6.56
CA PRO A 47 12.29 12.43 -5.73
C PRO A 47 13.05 13.46 -6.57
N THR A 48 12.36 14.32 -7.32
CA THR A 48 12.98 15.51 -7.92
C THR A 48 13.17 16.57 -6.84
N THR A 49 14.44 16.85 -6.55
CA THR A 49 14.89 17.95 -5.70
C THR A 49 14.46 19.30 -6.28
N GLN A 50 13.53 20.01 -5.63
CA GLN A 50 13.56 21.48 -5.69
C GLN A 50 14.57 21.97 -4.65
N GLN A 51 15.60 22.67 -5.12
CA GLN A 51 16.53 23.41 -4.27
C GLN A 51 15.78 24.52 -3.53
N PRO A 52 16.12 24.85 -2.27
CA PRO A 52 15.53 26.00 -1.60
C PRO A 52 16.00 27.29 -2.27
N ASP A 53 15.04 28.19 -2.55
CA ASP A 53 15.25 29.48 -3.20
C ASP A 53 16.31 30.33 -2.49
N ALA A 54 17.26 30.82 -3.30
CA ALA A 54 18.30 31.74 -2.87
C ALA A 54 17.72 33.13 -2.59
N ALA A 55 17.77 33.58 -1.33
CA ALA A 55 17.57 34.98 -1.00
C ALA A 55 18.80 35.80 -1.45
N VAL A 56 18.54 36.80 -2.30
CA VAL A 56 19.47 37.71 -2.96
C VAL A 56 20.06 38.73 -1.97
N THR A 57 21.40 38.84 -1.92
CA THR A 57 22.12 40.12 -1.77
C THR A 57 23.49 40.07 -2.47
N THR A 58 23.50 40.74 -3.64
CA THR A 58 24.57 41.31 -4.50
C THR A 58 26.07 41.25 -4.12
N GLU A 59 26.79 40.56 -5.01
CA GLU A 59 28.05 40.91 -5.73
C GLU A 59 29.35 41.33 -5.01
N SER A 60 30.41 40.54 -5.22
CA SER A 60 31.39 40.87 -6.28
C SER A 60 32.38 39.73 -6.60
N SER A 61 32.21 39.18 -7.81
CA SER A 61 33.23 38.69 -8.77
C SER A 61 34.35 37.74 -8.31
N LEU A 62 34.22 36.44 -8.65
CA LEU A 62 35.26 35.63 -9.34
C LEU A 62 34.76 34.20 -9.70
N SER A 63 34.93 33.85 -10.99
CA SER A 63 35.14 32.52 -11.61
C SER A 63 34.05 31.43 -11.68
N SER A 64 33.53 31.26 -12.91
CA SER A 64 33.34 30.02 -13.72
C SER A 64 32.56 28.81 -13.17
N SER A 65 31.40 28.56 -13.78
CA SER A 65 30.72 27.26 -13.99
C SER A 65 31.03 26.14 -12.99
N THR A 66 30.53 26.24 -11.76
CA THR A 66 30.57 25.13 -10.81
C THR A 66 29.34 24.27 -11.02
N ALA A 67 29.48 23.18 -11.79
CA ALA A 67 28.48 22.12 -11.79
C ALA A 67 28.29 21.65 -10.33
N SER A 68 27.03 21.48 -9.90
CA SER A 68 26.74 21.00 -8.55
C SER A 68 27.36 19.62 -8.32
N LEU A 69 27.79 19.30 -7.09
CA LEU A 69 28.37 18.00 -6.75
C LEU A 69 27.51 16.81 -7.26
N PRO A 70 26.17 16.82 -7.16
CA PRO A 70 25.31 15.81 -7.78
C PRO A 70 25.47 15.68 -9.30
N SER A 71 25.60 16.79 -10.04
CA SER A 71 25.78 16.79 -11.48
C SER A 71 27.13 16.16 -11.87
N ILE A 72 28.18 16.49 -11.14
CA ILE A 72 29.51 15.90 -11.30
C ILE A 72 29.45 14.40 -11.02
N LEU A 73 28.87 13.99 -9.89
CA LEU A 73 28.78 12.57 -9.51
C LEU A 73 27.94 11.75 -10.50
N ASN A 74 26.86 12.31 -11.04
CA ASN A 74 26.05 11.64 -12.06
C ASN A 74 26.81 11.44 -13.37
N SER A 75 27.64 12.40 -13.79
CA SER A 75 28.48 12.27 -14.99
C SER A 75 29.60 11.22 -14.85
N LEU A 76 29.89 10.79 -13.62
CA LEU A 76 30.93 9.81 -13.32
C LEU A 76 30.39 8.38 -13.14
N LEU A 77 29.07 8.15 -13.23
CA LEU A 77 28.48 6.84 -12.96
C LEU A 77 28.94 5.76 -13.93
N ASP A 78 28.89 6.01 -15.24
CA ASP A 78 29.33 5.03 -16.24
C ASP A 78 30.83 4.70 -16.10
N PRO A 79 31.75 5.69 -15.98
CA PRO A 79 33.17 5.41 -15.70
C PRO A 79 33.42 4.63 -14.39
N ILE A 80 32.65 4.90 -13.34
CA ILE A 80 32.78 4.21 -12.04
C ILE A 80 32.42 2.72 -12.17
N ILE A 81 31.36 2.42 -12.93
CA ILE A 81 30.90 1.06 -13.19
C ILE A 81 31.94 0.32 -14.04
N GLU A 82 32.36 0.92 -15.17
CA GLU A 82 33.33 0.33 -16.09
C GLU A 82 34.69 0.07 -15.44
N ALA A 83 35.10 0.93 -14.50
CA ALA A 83 36.35 0.77 -13.76
C ALA A 83 36.28 -0.22 -12.58
N GLY A 84 35.11 -0.82 -12.30
CA GLY A 84 34.93 -1.74 -11.17
C GLY A 84 35.14 -1.08 -9.80
N LEU A 85 35.00 0.24 -9.70
CA LEU A 85 35.32 1.01 -8.49
C LEU A 85 34.20 1.01 -7.46
N VAL A 86 33.03 0.43 -7.79
CA VAL A 86 31.84 0.39 -6.92
C VAL A 86 32.20 -0.16 -5.53
N GLY A 87 32.93 -1.28 -5.44
CA GLY A 87 33.38 -1.87 -4.17
C GLY A 87 34.30 -0.95 -3.34
N GLN A 88 35.16 -0.16 -3.98
CA GLN A 88 36.06 0.77 -3.29
C GLN A 88 35.31 2.02 -2.81
N ILE A 89 34.39 2.54 -3.63
CA ILE A 89 33.50 3.66 -3.27
C ILE A 89 32.61 3.27 -2.09
N LEU A 90 32.12 2.03 -2.09
CA LEU A 90 31.40 1.46 -0.95
C LEU A 90 32.26 1.46 0.32
N GLY A 91 33.54 1.11 0.25
CA GLY A 91 34.48 1.20 1.39
C GLY A 91 34.61 2.60 1.99
N PHE A 92 34.47 3.66 1.19
CA PHE A 92 34.49 5.04 1.71
C PHE A 92 33.25 5.42 2.51
N THR A 93 32.11 4.73 2.32
CA THR A 93 30.95 4.89 3.22
C THR A 93 31.19 4.33 4.63
N THR A 94 32.27 3.54 4.81
CA THR A 94 32.55 2.75 6.02
C THR A 94 33.77 3.21 6.80
N SER A 95 34.61 4.10 6.23
CA SER A 95 35.85 4.58 6.87
C SER A 95 35.58 5.40 8.14
N SER A 96 36.40 5.15 9.18
CA SER A 96 36.30 5.76 10.52
C SER A 96 36.34 7.30 10.48
N PRO A 97 35.65 8.00 11.41
CA PRO A 97 35.45 9.44 11.33
C PRO A 97 36.71 10.21 11.71
N SER A 98 37.59 10.46 10.76
CA SER A 98 38.49 11.63 10.82
C SER A 98 37.76 12.85 10.25
N SER A 99 38.00 14.04 10.79
CA SER A 99 37.30 15.30 10.42
C SER A 99 37.38 15.68 8.93
N SER A 100 38.29 15.07 8.17
CA SER A 100 38.47 15.23 6.72
C SER A 100 37.67 14.26 5.84
N SER A 101 36.81 13.41 6.40
CA SER A 101 36.15 12.30 5.69
C SER A 101 34.62 12.40 5.53
N SER A 102 33.94 13.45 6.04
CA SER A 102 32.47 13.57 5.89
C SER A 102 32.04 13.86 4.45
N SER A 103 32.70 14.77 3.75
CA SER A 103 32.40 15.09 2.34
C SER A 103 32.63 13.89 1.41
N LEU A 104 33.65 13.07 1.69
CA LEU A 104 33.94 11.85 0.93
C LEU A 104 32.87 10.78 1.17
N ARG A 105 32.43 10.61 2.42
CA ARG A 105 31.31 9.72 2.77
C ARG A 105 30.01 10.14 2.10
N THR A 106 29.70 11.43 2.14
CA THR A 106 28.52 12.01 1.49
C THR A 106 28.55 11.77 -0.01
N ALA A 107 29.69 11.99 -0.67
CA ALA A 107 29.87 11.70 -2.09
C ALA A 107 29.70 10.20 -2.38
N ALA A 108 30.29 9.32 -1.57
CA ALA A 108 30.18 7.87 -1.74
C ALA A 108 28.74 7.38 -1.56
N ALA A 109 28.02 7.83 -0.52
CA ALA A 109 26.61 7.52 -0.31
C ALA A 109 25.75 8.02 -1.49
N TRP A 110 26.05 9.20 -2.02
CA TRP A 110 25.37 9.74 -3.20
C TRP A 110 25.59 8.89 -4.46
N VAL A 111 26.81 8.40 -4.68
CA VAL A 111 27.13 7.49 -5.79
C VAL A 111 26.34 6.19 -5.63
N VAL A 112 26.33 5.57 -4.45
CA VAL A 112 25.55 4.35 -4.17
C VAL A 112 24.06 4.57 -4.43
N ALA A 113 23.53 5.69 -3.92
CA ALA A 113 22.14 6.09 -4.13
C ALA A 113 21.84 6.28 -5.62
N SER A 114 22.77 6.83 -6.40
CA SER A 114 22.58 7.09 -7.83
C SER A 114 22.68 5.84 -8.68
N LEU A 115 23.62 4.93 -8.35
CA LEU A 115 23.72 3.62 -8.96
C LEU A 115 22.45 2.78 -8.72
N ALA A 116 21.87 2.86 -7.52
CA ALA A 116 20.61 2.19 -7.20
C ALA A 116 19.39 2.70 -8.02
N ARG A 117 19.50 3.88 -8.65
CA ARG A 117 18.46 4.46 -9.52
C ARG A 117 18.51 3.93 -10.95
N ILE A 118 19.68 3.47 -11.41
CA ILE A 118 19.87 3.09 -12.82
C ILE A 118 19.00 1.86 -13.14
N GLU A 119 18.09 2.01 -14.09
CA GLU A 119 17.24 0.91 -14.54
C GLU A 119 18.06 -0.19 -15.24
N SER A 120 17.62 -1.44 -15.09
CA SER A 120 18.26 -2.65 -15.65
C SER A 120 18.58 -2.55 -17.13
N LYS A 121 17.75 -1.85 -17.92
CA LYS A 121 17.98 -1.71 -19.36
C LYS A 121 19.24 -0.90 -19.68
N LEU A 122 19.56 0.13 -18.89
CA LEU A 122 20.74 0.99 -19.13
C LEU A 122 22.04 0.24 -18.81
N LEU A 123 22.10 -0.48 -17.68
CA LEU A 123 23.24 -1.30 -17.25
C LEU A 123 23.56 -2.46 -18.21
N ILE A 124 22.53 -2.99 -18.89
CA ILE A 124 22.70 -4.03 -19.91
C ILE A 124 23.28 -3.44 -21.21
N THR A 125 22.87 -2.22 -21.60
CA THR A 125 23.42 -1.55 -22.80
C THR A 125 24.82 -0.97 -22.61
N SER A 126 25.21 -0.62 -21.38
CA SER A 126 26.53 -0.01 -21.08
C SER A 126 27.66 -1.00 -20.76
N GLY A 127 27.60 -2.25 -21.25
CA GLY A 127 28.71 -3.20 -21.08
C GLY A 127 28.46 -4.39 -20.13
N GLY A 128 27.20 -4.76 -19.88
CA GLY A 128 26.87 -6.12 -19.44
C GLY A 128 26.81 -6.38 -17.94
N TYR A 129 26.47 -5.37 -17.12
CA TYR A 129 26.22 -5.60 -15.69
C TYR A 129 24.73 -5.95 -15.46
N ASP A 130 24.44 -7.19 -15.07
CA ASP A 130 23.06 -7.61 -14.75
C ASP A 130 22.60 -6.93 -13.45
N LYS A 131 21.44 -6.26 -13.46
CA LYS A 131 20.79 -5.71 -12.24
C LYS A 131 20.62 -6.79 -11.16
N ARG A 132 20.43 -8.06 -11.53
CA ARG A 132 20.39 -9.20 -10.60
C ARG A 132 21.74 -9.43 -9.94
N LEU A 133 22.84 -9.34 -10.69
CA LEU A 133 24.20 -9.44 -10.13
C LEU A 133 24.51 -8.25 -9.23
N PHE A 134 24.15 -7.03 -9.62
CA PHE A 134 24.31 -5.83 -8.78
C PHE A 134 23.48 -5.89 -7.49
N VAL A 135 22.22 -6.30 -7.56
CA VAL A 135 21.37 -6.52 -6.39
C VAL A 135 21.92 -7.65 -5.52
N ASN A 136 22.44 -8.73 -6.12
CA ASN A 136 23.10 -9.80 -5.40
C ASN A 136 24.41 -9.32 -4.78
N GLU A 137 25.21 -8.45 -5.40
CA GLU A 137 26.43 -7.89 -4.79
C GLU A 137 26.14 -6.86 -3.70
N ILE A 138 25.09 -6.06 -3.83
CA ILE A 138 24.64 -5.18 -2.75
C ILE A 138 24.12 -6.00 -1.55
N ARG A 139 23.39 -7.07 -1.83
CA ARG A 139 22.81 -7.97 -0.83
C ARG A 139 23.89 -8.85 -0.18
N ASP A 140 24.65 -9.58 -0.99
CA ASP A 140 25.61 -10.61 -0.61
C ASP A 140 27.00 -10.04 -0.33
N GLY A 141 27.34 -8.85 -0.86
CA GLY A 141 28.59 -8.11 -0.61
C GLY A 141 28.56 -7.22 0.64
N GLY A 142 27.50 -7.28 1.46
CA GLY A 142 27.47 -6.67 2.79
C GLY A 142 27.18 -5.17 2.85
N VAL A 143 26.76 -4.55 1.74
CA VAL A 143 26.49 -3.10 1.65
C VAL A 143 25.34 -2.66 2.57
N ILE A 144 24.25 -3.43 2.59
CA ILE A 144 23.11 -3.17 3.48
C ILE A 144 23.53 -3.24 4.96
N PRO A 145 24.17 -4.31 5.46
CA PRO A 145 24.71 -4.38 6.83
C PRO A 145 25.61 -3.21 7.22
N ILE A 146 26.45 -2.75 6.30
CA ILE A 146 27.41 -1.66 6.48
C ILE A 146 26.73 -0.31 6.62
N LEU A 147 25.90 0.09 5.63
CA LEU A 147 25.19 1.37 5.65
C LEU A 147 24.25 1.44 6.86
N ARG A 148 23.60 0.33 7.19
CA ARG A 148 22.79 0.16 8.39
C ARG A 148 23.61 0.42 9.66
N SER A 149 24.79 -0.19 9.79
CA SER A 149 25.66 0.02 10.96
C SER A 149 26.07 1.49 11.10
N ARG A 150 26.33 2.17 9.98
CA ARG A 150 26.72 3.57 10.00
C ARG A 150 25.54 4.50 10.34
N VAL A 151 24.37 4.26 9.77
CA VAL A 151 23.16 5.00 10.15
C VAL A 151 22.88 4.87 11.64
N ARG A 152 23.01 3.67 12.20
CA ARG A 152 22.90 3.47 13.65
C ARG A 152 23.91 4.29 14.45
N HIS A 153 25.18 4.28 14.04
CA HIS A 153 26.22 5.11 14.68
C HIS A 153 25.89 6.60 14.64
N VAL A 154 25.45 7.12 13.48
CA VAL A 154 25.07 8.53 13.34
C VAL A 154 23.86 8.86 14.22
N LEU A 155 22.86 7.98 14.30
CA LEU A 155 21.70 8.17 15.20
C LEU A 155 22.11 8.18 16.68
N ASP A 156 23.06 7.34 17.07
CA ASP A 156 23.56 7.34 18.45
C ASP A 156 24.36 8.62 18.73
N GLU A 157 25.13 9.15 17.77
CA GLU A 157 25.83 10.44 17.86
C GLU A 157 24.87 11.65 17.88
N MET A 158 23.71 11.59 17.20
CA MET A 158 22.70 12.64 17.22
C MET A 158 22.16 12.92 18.62
N SER A 159 22.16 11.93 19.51
CA SER A 159 21.81 12.14 20.92
C SER A 159 22.81 13.03 21.68
N THR A 160 23.97 13.33 21.07
CA THR A 160 25.08 14.06 21.68
C THR A 160 25.56 15.30 20.91
N THR A 161 25.29 15.42 19.59
CA THR A 161 25.75 16.54 18.75
C THR A 161 24.81 16.87 17.56
N THR A 162 24.73 18.15 17.18
CA THR A 162 23.96 18.69 16.05
C THR A 162 24.67 18.51 14.69
N SER A 163 24.75 17.28 14.17
CA SER A 163 25.31 17.01 12.83
C SER A 163 24.36 16.23 11.90
N ASN A 164 23.13 16.73 11.73
CA ASN A 164 22.12 16.15 10.83
C ASN A 164 22.56 16.09 9.34
N GLY A 165 23.62 16.81 8.95
CA GLY A 165 24.10 16.90 7.57
C GLY A 165 24.63 15.59 6.97
N ASP A 166 25.17 14.68 7.80
CA ASP A 166 25.72 13.39 7.33
C ASP A 166 24.64 12.29 7.20
N LEU A 167 23.47 12.45 7.84
CA LEU A 167 22.41 11.42 7.85
C LEU A 167 21.62 11.41 6.54
N TYR A 168 21.33 12.58 5.97
CA TYR A 168 20.51 12.69 4.77
C TYR A 168 21.05 11.87 3.57
N PRO A 169 22.35 11.98 3.19
CA PRO A 169 22.90 11.20 2.07
C PRO A 169 22.88 9.69 2.33
N LEU A 170 23.15 9.26 3.57
CA LEU A 170 23.13 7.86 3.96
C LEU A 170 21.71 7.29 3.92
N LEU A 171 20.73 8.07 4.37
CA LEU A 171 19.34 7.64 4.37
C LEU A 171 18.76 7.62 2.96
N LEU A 172 19.08 8.62 2.13
CA LEU A 172 18.74 8.61 0.71
C LEU A 172 19.28 7.35 0.02
N ALA A 173 20.52 6.96 0.33
CA ALA A 173 21.10 5.71 -0.16
C ALA A 173 20.29 4.49 0.33
N LEU A 174 19.98 4.41 1.62
CA LEU A 174 19.17 3.32 2.17
C LEU A 174 17.77 3.23 1.53
N THR A 175 17.08 4.34 1.31
CA THR A 175 15.75 4.36 0.67
C THR A 175 15.81 3.87 -0.77
N ARG A 176 16.82 4.30 -1.53
CA ARG A 176 17.00 3.84 -2.92
C ARG A 176 17.41 2.38 -2.98
N LEU A 177 18.23 1.91 -2.03
CA LEU A 177 18.53 0.50 -1.87
C LEU A 177 17.26 -0.29 -1.53
N ALA A 178 16.44 0.18 -0.60
CA ALA A 178 15.15 -0.43 -0.26
C ALA A 178 14.26 -0.58 -1.50
N LYS A 179 14.16 0.46 -2.35
CA LYS A 179 13.46 0.39 -3.65
C LYS A 179 14.08 -0.65 -4.58
N SER A 180 15.40 -0.71 -4.70
CA SER A 180 16.07 -1.67 -5.59
C SER A 180 15.87 -3.14 -5.18
N VAL A 181 15.66 -3.39 -3.87
CA VAL A 181 15.47 -4.72 -3.30
C VAL A 181 14.03 -5.02 -2.90
N CYS A 182 13.06 -4.16 -3.20
CA CYS A 182 11.69 -4.29 -2.71
C CYS A 182 10.90 -5.43 -3.35
N TYR A 183 11.23 -5.81 -4.59
CA TYR A 183 10.49 -6.84 -5.29
C TYR A 183 10.90 -8.23 -4.78
N VAL A 184 9.98 -8.86 -4.06
CA VAL A 184 10.06 -10.24 -3.59
C VAL A 184 8.71 -10.89 -3.87
N PRO A 185 8.64 -11.96 -4.69
CA PRO A 185 7.42 -12.73 -4.81
C PRO A 185 6.94 -13.17 -3.41
N LYS A 186 5.63 -13.13 -3.14
CA LYS A 186 5.04 -13.45 -1.82
C LYS A 186 5.57 -14.76 -1.21
N ASN A 187 5.91 -15.73 -2.06
CA ASN A 187 6.35 -17.07 -1.70
C ASN A 187 7.84 -17.20 -1.31
N VAL A 188 8.64 -16.13 -1.39
CA VAL A 188 10.07 -16.15 -1.03
C VAL A 188 10.25 -15.47 0.33
N LYS A 189 10.88 -16.17 1.30
CA LYS A 189 11.19 -15.58 2.62
C LYS A 189 12.01 -14.30 2.46
N ILE A 190 11.64 -13.27 3.23
CA ILE A 190 12.48 -12.08 3.36
C ILE A 190 13.86 -12.52 3.85
N THR A 191 14.92 -12.03 3.18
CA THR A 191 16.29 -12.27 3.62
C THR A 191 16.54 -11.55 4.95
N THR A 192 17.41 -12.10 5.79
CA THR A 192 17.79 -11.50 7.08
C THR A 192 18.18 -10.02 6.95
N ASP A 193 18.82 -9.64 5.84
CA ASP A 193 19.27 -8.27 5.58
C ASP A 193 18.12 -7.31 5.31
N ARG A 194 17.08 -7.73 4.58
CA ARG A 194 15.88 -6.92 4.32
C ARG A 194 15.09 -6.68 5.59
N MET A 195 14.88 -7.72 6.40
CA MET A 195 14.21 -7.58 7.70
C MET A 195 15.03 -6.67 8.63
N SER A 196 16.35 -6.77 8.57
CA SER A 196 17.20 -5.88 9.33
C SER A 196 17.17 -4.44 8.83
N LEU A 197 17.07 -4.21 7.53
CA LEU A 197 16.93 -2.88 6.95
C LEU A 197 15.61 -2.25 7.38
N LEU A 198 14.52 -3.01 7.29
CA LEU A 198 13.19 -2.61 7.78
C LEU A 198 13.26 -2.16 9.25
N LYS A 199 13.84 -2.99 10.13
CA LYS A 199 14.01 -2.63 11.56
C LYS A 199 14.80 -1.34 11.76
N THR A 200 15.88 -1.13 10.99
CA THR A 200 16.66 0.12 11.10
C THR A 200 15.90 1.34 10.62
N LEU A 201 15.07 1.21 9.57
CA LEU A 201 14.18 2.29 9.14
C LEU A 201 13.09 2.57 10.18
N CYS A 202 12.55 1.53 10.82
CA CYS A 202 11.65 1.70 11.97
C CYS A 202 12.34 2.45 13.11
N ASP A 203 13.57 2.07 13.48
CA ASP A 203 14.33 2.75 14.55
C ASP A 203 14.52 4.25 14.23
N ILE A 204 14.76 4.61 12.96
CA ILE A 204 14.84 6.01 12.52
C ILE A 204 13.50 6.71 12.70
N CYS A 205 12.41 6.13 12.20
CA CYS A 205 11.06 6.69 12.33
C CYS A 205 10.61 6.80 13.79
N ALA A 206 11.10 5.94 14.69
CA ALA A 206 10.81 6.01 16.12
C ALA A 206 11.56 7.16 16.82
N ARG A 207 12.82 7.41 16.42
CA ARG A 207 13.71 8.41 17.05
C ARG A 207 13.47 9.84 16.54
N VAL A 208 13.10 10.00 15.27
CA VAL A 208 12.89 11.33 14.66
C VAL A 208 11.47 11.80 14.96
N ARG A 209 11.34 12.63 16.01
CA ARG A 209 10.07 13.26 16.37
C ARG A 209 9.94 14.59 15.63
N ILE A 210 8.87 14.72 14.86
CA ILE A 210 8.53 15.95 14.14
C ILE A 210 7.38 16.70 14.83
N ASP A 211 7.44 18.01 14.69
CA ASP A 211 6.45 19.00 15.10
C ASP A 211 6.36 20.12 14.04
N GLU A 212 5.55 21.13 14.31
CA GLU A 212 5.33 22.27 13.41
C GLU A 212 6.56 23.19 13.24
N ASN A 213 7.59 23.07 14.09
CA ASN A 213 8.81 23.88 14.04
C ASN A 213 10.02 23.08 13.54
N SER A 214 9.82 21.81 13.17
CA SER A 214 10.88 20.92 12.73
C SER A 214 11.59 21.44 11.49
N SER A 215 12.90 21.23 11.43
CA SER A 215 13.71 21.65 10.30
C SER A 215 13.40 20.80 9.05
N TRP A 216 13.64 21.37 7.87
CA TRP A 216 13.55 20.64 6.60
C TRP A 216 14.36 19.35 6.60
N THR A 217 15.51 19.34 7.26
CA THR A 217 16.36 18.15 7.37
C THR A 217 15.69 17.03 8.16
N GLU A 218 15.06 17.33 9.30
CA GLU A 218 14.34 16.33 10.11
C GLU A 218 13.13 15.77 9.36
N VAL A 219 12.40 16.62 8.64
CA VAL A 219 11.27 16.22 7.79
C VAL A 219 11.73 15.35 6.63
N ASP A 220 12.85 15.70 5.97
CA ASP A 220 13.41 14.92 4.87
C ASP A 220 13.97 13.57 5.34
N ILE A 221 14.51 13.51 6.55
CA ILE A 221 14.92 12.25 7.17
C ILE A 221 13.69 11.34 7.29
N LEU A 222 12.59 11.82 7.87
CA LEU A 222 11.38 11.02 8.00
C LEU A 222 10.78 10.65 6.62
N TYR A 223 10.75 11.58 5.66
CA TYR A 223 10.32 11.32 4.28
C TYR A 223 11.04 10.13 3.67
N HIS A 224 12.37 10.11 3.73
CA HIS A 224 13.17 9.04 3.15
C HIS A 224 13.02 7.72 3.91
N ALA A 225 12.98 7.76 5.25
CA ALA A 225 12.75 6.57 6.05
C ALA A 225 11.40 5.93 5.72
N THR A 226 10.32 6.72 5.70
CA THR A 226 8.96 6.26 5.42
C THR A 226 8.80 5.72 4.00
N TRP A 227 9.42 6.33 2.99
CA TRP A 227 9.49 5.73 1.64
C TRP A 227 10.19 4.37 1.65
N GLY A 228 11.29 4.25 2.40
CA GLY A 228 11.98 2.97 2.58
C GLY A 228 11.07 1.90 3.22
N LEU A 229 10.30 2.28 4.23
CA LEU A 229 9.27 1.40 4.83
C LEU A 229 8.24 0.97 3.79
N TYR A 230 7.69 1.91 3.03
CA TYR A 230 6.70 1.62 1.98
C TYR A 230 7.22 0.58 0.98
N TYR A 231 8.44 0.76 0.49
CA TYR A 231 9.03 -0.18 -0.47
C TYR A 231 9.18 -1.57 0.13
N LEU A 232 9.66 -1.68 1.37
CA LEU A 232 9.86 -2.98 2.02
C LEU A 232 8.56 -3.66 2.45
N THR A 233 7.44 -2.93 2.50
CA THR A 233 6.13 -3.47 2.89
C THR A 233 5.12 -3.60 1.74
N LYS A 234 5.49 -3.22 0.51
CA LYS A 234 4.61 -3.24 -0.69
C LYS A 234 4.00 -4.61 -0.98
N THR A 235 4.62 -5.71 -0.53
CA THR A 235 4.12 -7.06 -0.76
C THR A 235 2.99 -7.48 0.19
N GLY A 236 2.67 -6.68 1.22
CA GLY A 236 1.60 -7.01 2.18
C GLY A 236 1.94 -8.18 3.11
N ARG A 237 3.24 -8.47 3.32
CA ARG A 237 3.68 -9.64 4.09
C ARG A 237 3.50 -9.44 5.59
N GLU A 238 2.93 -10.43 6.26
CA GLU A 238 2.62 -10.41 7.69
C GLU A 238 3.87 -10.15 8.55
N ASP A 239 4.98 -10.84 8.30
CA ASP A 239 6.22 -10.67 9.09
C ASP A 239 6.85 -9.28 8.99
N ALA A 240 6.62 -8.56 7.89
CA ALA A 240 7.03 -7.17 7.75
C ALA A 240 6.07 -6.23 8.48
N MET A 241 4.76 -6.50 8.42
CA MET A 241 3.76 -5.72 9.14
C MET A 241 3.91 -5.88 10.66
N ASP A 242 4.20 -7.08 11.15
CA ASP A 242 4.51 -7.38 12.56
C ASP A 242 5.60 -6.46 13.12
N VAL A 243 6.58 -6.08 12.30
CA VAL A 243 7.64 -5.14 12.70
C VAL A 243 7.13 -3.70 12.79
N LEU A 244 6.24 -3.29 11.88
CA LEU A 244 5.65 -1.95 11.89
C LEU A 244 4.66 -1.75 13.04
N VAL A 245 3.87 -2.78 13.36
CA VAL A 245 2.82 -2.70 14.38
C VAL A 245 3.30 -3.06 15.79
N ARG A 246 4.57 -3.50 15.92
CA ARG A 246 5.16 -3.84 17.22
C ARG A 246 5.05 -2.65 18.18
N ARG A 247 4.48 -2.91 19.35
CA ARG A 247 4.45 -1.95 20.46
C ARG A 247 5.84 -1.81 21.07
N ASN A 248 6.19 -0.59 21.51
CA ASN A 248 7.46 -0.35 22.18
C ASN A 248 7.46 -1.00 23.57
N GLU A 249 8.64 -1.44 24.03
CA GLU A 249 8.79 -2.12 25.32
C GLU A 249 8.42 -1.24 26.52
N ASP A 250 8.53 0.08 26.36
CA ASP A 250 8.27 1.07 27.40
C ASP A 250 6.80 1.49 27.51
N ASN A 251 5.93 1.14 26.54
CA ASN A 251 4.53 1.60 26.39
C ASN A 251 4.31 3.14 26.42
N GLU A 252 5.32 3.93 26.78
CA GLU A 252 5.30 5.39 26.83
C GLU A 252 5.74 6.02 25.50
N SER A 253 6.56 5.33 24.71
CA SER A 253 7.00 5.82 23.39
C SER A 253 5.96 5.48 22.31
N PRO A 254 5.71 6.41 21.36
CA PRO A 254 4.76 6.16 20.30
C PRO A 254 5.23 5.07 19.34
N THR A 255 4.32 4.20 18.91
CA THR A 255 4.61 3.17 17.91
C THR A 255 4.96 3.80 16.55
N ILE A 256 5.54 3.02 15.63
CA ILE A 256 5.79 3.50 14.26
C ILE A 256 4.50 3.99 13.61
N ILE A 257 3.40 3.24 13.78
CA ILE A 257 2.10 3.63 13.26
C ILE A 257 1.61 4.94 13.87
N GLN A 258 1.76 5.13 15.19
CA GLN A 258 1.41 6.40 15.85
C GLN A 258 2.23 7.57 15.29
N ASN A 259 3.52 7.38 15.03
CA ASN A 259 4.36 8.42 14.42
C ASN A 259 3.93 8.75 12.98
N LEU A 260 3.55 7.75 12.19
CA LEU A 260 3.04 7.96 10.83
C LEU A 260 1.71 8.73 10.84
N VAL A 261 0.78 8.34 11.72
CA VAL A 261 -0.52 9.04 11.87
C VAL A 261 -0.29 10.47 12.36
N HIS A 262 0.62 10.70 13.30
CA HIS A 262 1.01 12.04 13.74
C HIS A 262 1.61 12.87 12.61
N GLY A 263 2.44 12.27 11.74
CA GLY A 263 2.96 12.93 10.54
C GLY A 263 1.84 13.36 9.56
N VAL A 264 0.83 12.50 9.36
CA VAL A 264 -0.37 12.85 8.58
C VAL A 264 -1.14 14.00 9.26
N ALA A 265 -1.28 13.96 10.58
CA ALA A 265 -1.95 14.99 11.36
C ALA A 265 -1.28 16.37 11.22
N LEU A 266 0.05 16.43 11.38
CA LEU A 266 0.82 17.66 11.25
C LEU A 266 0.73 18.26 9.84
N ALA A 267 0.81 17.42 8.82
CA ALA A 267 0.69 17.81 7.42
C ALA A 267 -0.67 18.43 7.03
N GLN A 268 -1.69 18.27 7.89
CA GLN A 268 -3.04 18.81 7.69
C GLN A 268 -3.33 20.06 8.53
N ARG A 269 -2.43 20.49 9.43
CA ARG A 269 -2.66 21.67 10.26
C ARG A 269 -2.63 22.96 9.42
N ASP A 270 -3.55 23.87 9.71
CA ASP A 270 -3.63 25.19 9.08
C ASP A 270 -2.32 25.99 9.27
N GLY A 271 -1.78 26.56 8.19
CA GLY A 271 -0.55 27.38 8.21
C GLY A 271 0.44 27.08 7.08
N GLN A 272 1.67 27.57 7.21
CA GLN A 272 2.80 27.40 6.26
C GLN A 272 3.42 25.99 6.29
N ASN A 273 2.60 24.95 6.46
CA ASN A 273 3.04 23.54 6.54
C ASN A 273 3.12 22.87 5.16
N HIS A 274 3.29 23.65 4.09
CA HIS A 274 3.30 23.14 2.72
C HIS A 274 4.38 22.07 2.52
N HIS A 275 5.55 22.27 3.12
CA HIS A 275 6.64 21.30 3.06
C HIS A 275 6.32 20.00 3.79
N LEU A 276 5.72 20.06 4.99
CA LEU A 276 5.24 18.87 5.71
C LEU A 276 4.20 18.11 4.88
N ARG A 277 3.29 18.83 4.25
CA ARG A 277 2.26 18.23 3.39
C ARG A 277 2.85 17.48 2.19
N GLN A 278 3.77 18.11 1.47
CA GLN A 278 4.47 17.50 0.33
C GLN A 278 5.32 16.28 0.73
N ARG A 279 5.91 16.31 1.93
CA ARG A 279 6.88 15.30 2.39
C ARG A 279 6.27 14.20 3.25
N LEU A 280 5.12 14.39 3.88
CA LEU A 280 4.63 13.40 4.85
C LEU A 280 3.36 12.69 4.37
N LEU A 281 2.43 13.37 3.69
CA LEU A 281 1.13 12.74 3.36
C LEU A 281 1.29 11.48 2.52
N ARG A 282 1.84 11.58 1.30
CA ARG A 282 1.94 10.42 0.39
C ARG A 282 2.71 9.24 1.02
N PRO A 283 3.94 9.40 1.53
CA PRO A 283 4.67 8.25 2.08
C PRO A 283 4.00 7.67 3.32
N CYS A 284 3.47 8.49 4.25
CA CYS A 284 2.80 7.97 5.44
C CYS A 284 1.52 7.21 5.07
N LEU A 285 0.68 7.78 4.21
CA LEU A 285 -0.54 7.13 3.73
C LEU A 285 -0.24 5.81 3.01
N ASN A 286 0.81 5.77 2.19
CA ASN A 286 1.23 4.56 1.49
C ASN A 286 1.67 3.45 2.45
N VAL A 287 2.44 3.77 3.50
CA VAL A 287 2.81 2.77 4.52
C VAL A 287 1.58 2.31 5.29
N ILE A 288 0.71 3.24 5.72
CA ILE A 288 -0.54 2.92 6.41
C ILE A 288 -1.41 1.99 5.56
N GLY A 289 -1.55 2.30 4.26
CA GLY A 289 -2.30 1.48 3.31
C GLY A 289 -1.74 0.07 3.14
N ASN A 290 -0.41 -0.06 3.10
CA ASN A 290 0.23 -1.38 3.08
C ASN A 290 -0.08 -2.17 4.36
N VAL A 291 -0.07 -1.53 5.55
CA VAL A 291 -0.38 -2.20 6.82
C VAL A 291 -1.83 -2.69 6.85
N VAL A 292 -2.80 -1.84 6.50
CA VAL A 292 -4.23 -2.24 6.50
C VAL A 292 -4.60 -3.20 5.37
N SER A 293 -3.73 -3.36 4.35
CA SER A 293 -3.92 -4.37 3.30
C SER A 293 -3.54 -5.79 3.72
N SER A 294 -3.01 -5.96 4.93
CA SER A 294 -2.62 -7.28 5.44
C SER A 294 -3.84 -8.15 5.73
N THR A 295 -3.65 -9.46 5.69
CA THR A 295 -4.68 -10.47 5.98
C THR A 295 -4.98 -10.64 7.47
N VAL A 296 -4.23 -9.98 8.35
CA VAL A 296 -4.34 -10.13 9.80
C VAL A 296 -5.05 -8.91 10.38
N ASP A 297 -6.25 -9.13 10.93
CA ASP A 297 -7.12 -8.08 11.47
C ASP A 297 -6.41 -7.18 12.48
N VAL A 298 -5.56 -7.74 13.36
CA VAL A 298 -4.87 -7.00 14.41
C VAL A 298 -3.97 -5.88 13.88
N HIS A 299 -3.46 -6.01 12.65
CA HIS A 299 -2.67 -4.95 12.02
C HIS A 299 -3.52 -3.73 11.68
N THR A 300 -4.73 -3.98 11.15
CA THR A 300 -5.72 -2.93 10.89
C THR A 300 -6.21 -2.33 12.19
N ASP A 301 -6.49 -3.14 13.22
CA ASP A 301 -6.92 -2.66 14.54
C ASP A 301 -5.91 -1.67 15.14
N ILE A 302 -4.61 -1.97 15.09
CA ILE A 302 -3.57 -1.06 15.60
C ILE A 302 -3.57 0.28 14.84
N VAL A 303 -3.78 0.26 13.53
CA VAL A 303 -3.89 1.51 12.73
C VAL A 303 -5.11 2.33 13.15
N LEU A 304 -6.25 1.68 13.42
CA LEU A 304 -7.46 2.33 13.90
C LEU A 304 -7.28 2.90 15.31
N GLU A 305 -6.70 2.13 16.23
CA GLU A 305 -6.34 2.55 17.60
C GLU A 305 -5.43 3.80 17.61
N CYS A 306 -4.58 3.96 16.60
CA CYS A 306 -3.72 5.15 16.44
C CYS A 306 -4.48 6.41 16.00
N GLY A 307 -5.79 6.32 15.73
CA GLY A 307 -6.65 7.47 15.44
C GLY A 307 -6.53 7.98 14.01
N VAL A 308 -6.29 7.11 13.03
CA VAL A 308 -6.11 7.52 11.62
C VAL A 308 -7.38 8.08 10.95
N LEU A 309 -8.56 7.63 11.39
CA LEU A 309 -9.84 7.86 10.70
C LEU A 309 -10.20 9.34 10.50
N PRO A 310 -10.08 10.24 11.51
CA PRO A 310 -10.37 11.67 11.31
C PRO A 310 -9.45 12.33 10.28
N HIS A 311 -8.22 11.83 10.12
CA HIS A 311 -7.25 12.34 9.15
C HIS A 311 -7.60 11.91 7.73
N LEU A 312 -8.00 10.65 7.54
CA LEU A 312 -8.45 10.13 6.25
C LEU A 312 -9.74 10.83 5.80
N ASN A 313 -10.69 11.03 6.73
CA ASN A 313 -11.96 11.70 6.47
C ASN A 313 -11.75 13.10 5.82
N ARG A 314 -10.82 13.91 6.35
CA ARG A 314 -10.50 15.23 5.78
C ARG A 314 -9.94 15.18 4.36
N LEU A 315 -9.20 14.14 4.00
CA LEU A 315 -8.54 14.01 2.69
C LEU A 315 -9.43 13.32 1.64
N MET A 316 -10.48 12.60 2.04
CA MET A 316 -11.22 11.68 1.17
C MET A 316 -11.82 12.37 -0.08
N LEU A 317 -12.21 13.64 0.04
CA LEU A 317 -12.76 14.45 -1.05
C LEU A 317 -11.73 15.35 -1.74
N GLU A 318 -10.49 15.39 -1.26
CA GLU A 318 -9.42 16.15 -1.90
C GLU A 318 -8.91 15.40 -3.13
N ALA A 319 -9.00 16.03 -4.30
CA ALA A 319 -8.72 15.38 -5.59
C ALA A 319 -7.29 14.79 -5.70
N GLU A 320 -6.33 15.30 -4.94
CA GLU A 320 -4.95 14.83 -4.88
C GLU A 320 -4.78 13.51 -4.10
N TRP A 321 -5.67 13.25 -3.13
CA TRP A 321 -5.56 12.18 -2.15
C TRP A 321 -6.73 11.19 -2.18
N THR A 322 -7.80 11.52 -2.91
CA THR A 322 -9.03 10.71 -2.95
C THR A 322 -8.76 9.27 -3.38
N GLY A 323 -7.80 9.04 -4.29
CA GLY A 323 -7.40 7.70 -4.72
C GLY A 323 -6.81 6.89 -3.56
N GLU A 324 -5.72 7.39 -2.96
CA GLU A 324 -5.01 6.71 -1.89
C GLU A 324 -5.86 6.54 -0.63
N VAL A 325 -6.65 7.55 -0.28
CA VAL A 325 -7.52 7.48 0.90
C VAL A 325 -8.63 6.46 0.70
N ASN A 326 -9.29 6.43 -0.47
CA ASN A 326 -10.30 5.41 -0.73
C ASN A 326 -9.70 4.01 -0.82
N TRP A 327 -8.46 3.87 -1.32
CA TRP A 327 -7.75 2.59 -1.27
C TRP A 327 -7.53 2.11 0.17
N ILE A 328 -7.06 2.98 1.07
CA ILE A 328 -6.91 2.67 2.51
C ILE A 328 -8.26 2.28 3.13
N VAL A 329 -9.30 3.07 2.87
CA VAL A 329 -10.66 2.82 3.39
C VAL A 329 -11.20 1.48 2.88
N SER A 330 -10.96 1.13 1.61
CA SER A 330 -11.39 -0.15 1.04
C SER A 330 -10.72 -1.35 1.72
N ASN A 331 -9.43 -1.22 2.07
CA ASN A 331 -8.69 -2.26 2.80
C ASN A 331 -9.20 -2.40 4.23
N ILE A 332 -9.48 -1.30 4.93
CA ILE A 332 -10.11 -1.36 6.27
C ILE A 332 -11.50 -2.02 6.16
N ALA A 333 -12.28 -1.67 5.13
CA ALA A 333 -13.59 -2.26 4.89
C ALA A 333 -13.50 -3.76 4.55
N ALA A 334 -12.36 -4.28 4.10
CA ALA A 334 -12.17 -5.71 3.81
C ALA A 334 -12.09 -6.58 5.06
N GLY A 335 -11.74 -6.01 6.22
CA GLY A 335 -11.53 -6.77 7.46
C GLY A 335 -12.82 -7.15 8.20
N ASN A 336 -12.79 -7.24 9.53
CA ASN A 336 -13.94 -7.74 10.29
C ASN A 336 -15.10 -6.72 10.43
N VAL A 337 -16.21 -7.15 11.03
CA VAL A 337 -17.42 -6.33 11.19
C VAL A 337 -17.17 -5.12 12.10
N THR A 338 -16.33 -5.25 13.13
CA THR A 338 -15.96 -4.16 14.05
C THR A 338 -15.22 -3.05 13.30
N GLN A 339 -14.25 -3.40 12.45
CA GLN A 339 -13.51 -2.43 11.63
C GLN A 339 -14.42 -1.69 10.64
N LYS A 340 -15.41 -2.38 10.05
CA LYS A 340 -16.44 -1.75 9.21
C LYS A 340 -17.33 -0.80 10.02
N GLU A 341 -17.70 -1.18 11.23
CA GLU A 341 -18.48 -0.34 12.15
C GLU A 341 -17.70 0.93 12.51
N GLU A 342 -16.39 0.86 12.75
CA GLU A 342 -15.57 2.04 12.99
C GLU A 342 -15.57 3.01 11.79
N LEU A 343 -15.51 2.50 10.56
CA LEU A 343 -15.67 3.34 9.35
C LEU A 343 -17.06 4.00 9.31
N PHE A 344 -18.10 3.26 9.65
CA PHE A 344 -19.47 3.79 9.70
C PHE A 344 -19.58 4.91 10.73
N GLN A 345 -19.13 4.67 11.96
CA GLN A 345 -19.15 5.65 13.07
C GLN A 345 -18.28 6.88 12.80
N ALA A 346 -17.16 6.71 12.07
CA ALA A 346 -16.30 7.81 11.64
C ALA A 346 -16.85 8.59 10.41
N GLY A 347 -18.05 8.26 9.92
CA GLY A 347 -18.74 9.03 8.88
C GLY A 347 -18.22 8.78 7.46
N PHE A 348 -17.56 7.65 7.18
CA PHE A 348 -17.06 7.35 5.83
C PHE A 348 -18.17 7.01 4.84
N PHE A 349 -19.30 6.48 5.31
CA PHE A 349 -20.39 6.05 4.43
C PHE A 349 -21.03 7.23 3.67
N PRO A 350 -21.40 8.36 4.30
CA PRO A 350 -21.80 9.57 3.58
C PRO A 350 -20.74 10.08 2.59
N LEU A 351 -19.47 10.14 3.02
CA LEU A 351 -18.37 10.61 2.16
C LEU A 351 -18.15 9.70 0.95
N LEU A 352 -18.34 8.39 1.09
CA LEU A 352 -18.27 7.43 0.01
C LEU A 352 -19.30 7.76 -1.09
N LEU A 353 -20.52 8.14 -0.71
CA LEU A 353 -21.55 8.58 -1.66
C LEU A 353 -21.16 9.89 -2.33
N ASP A 354 -20.54 10.82 -1.61
CA ASP A 354 -20.05 12.07 -2.18
C ASP A 354 -18.88 11.85 -3.15
N VAL A 355 -18.00 10.88 -2.87
CA VAL A 355 -16.97 10.43 -3.83
C VAL A 355 -17.63 9.96 -5.12
N PHE A 356 -18.68 9.14 -5.06
CA PHE A 356 -19.40 8.73 -6.28
C PHE A 356 -20.09 9.88 -7.01
N ARG A 357 -20.63 10.86 -6.27
CA ARG A 357 -21.27 12.06 -6.85
C ARG A 357 -20.28 13.06 -7.43
N SER A 358 -18.99 12.94 -7.12
CA SER A 358 -17.93 13.84 -7.58
C SER A 358 -17.65 13.66 -9.09
N VAL A 359 -18.63 14.06 -9.91
CA VAL A 359 -18.53 14.09 -11.37
C VAL A 359 -17.83 15.38 -11.76
N ARG A 360 -16.51 15.32 -12.02
CA ARG A 360 -15.89 16.39 -12.79
C ARG A 360 -16.24 16.18 -14.26
N LYS A 361 -17.21 16.95 -14.77
CA LYS A 361 -17.36 17.18 -16.20
C LYS A 361 -16.08 17.84 -16.71
N LYS A 362 -15.20 17.07 -17.34
CA LYS A 362 -14.07 17.62 -18.07
C LYS A 362 -14.41 17.55 -19.55
N THR A 363 -14.93 18.66 -20.09
CA THR A 363 -14.86 18.91 -21.53
C THR A 363 -13.38 18.94 -21.89
N ILE A 364 -12.86 17.90 -22.54
CA ILE A 364 -11.50 17.86 -23.05
C ILE A 364 -11.57 17.62 -24.55
N HIS A 365 -11.08 18.59 -25.31
CA HIS A 365 -10.79 18.46 -26.73
C HIS A 365 -9.33 18.00 -26.90
N GLY A 366 -9.09 16.99 -27.74
CA GLY A 366 -7.76 16.77 -28.34
C GLY A 366 -6.93 15.62 -27.79
N GLN A 367 -5.98 15.18 -28.61
CA GLN A 367 -5.16 13.95 -28.56
C GLN A 367 -4.23 13.78 -27.33
N GLU A 368 -4.42 14.54 -26.25
CA GLU A 368 -3.69 14.45 -24.97
C GLU A 368 -4.05 13.19 -24.15
N MET A 369 -5.00 12.39 -24.64
CA MET A 369 -5.50 11.16 -24.00
C MET A 369 -4.38 10.14 -23.72
N LYS A 370 -3.36 10.03 -24.57
CA LYS A 370 -2.33 9.00 -24.44
C LYS A 370 -1.25 9.32 -23.39
N PHE A 371 -1.04 10.62 -23.11
CA PHE A 371 -0.12 11.10 -22.08
C PHE A 371 -0.83 11.23 -20.72
N MET A 372 -2.11 11.63 -20.72
CA MET A 372 -2.92 11.63 -19.50
C MET A 372 -3.35 10.21 -19.06
N MET A 373 -3.46 9.23 -19.96
CA MET A 373 -3.68 7.82 -19.55
C MET A 373 -2.43 7.16 -18.96
N SER A 374 -1.21 7.66 -19.21
CA SER A 374 -0.03 7.24 -18.44
C SER A 374 0.00 7.89 -17.05
N LEU A 375 -0.64 9.06 -16.90
CA LEU A 375 -0.96 9.69 -15.61
C LEU A 375 -2.26 9.11 -15.03
N ARG A 376 -2.23 7.87 -14.52
CA ARG A 376 -3.35 7.25 -13.78
C ARG A 376 -3.81 8.01 -12.51
N PHE A 377 -3.28 9.21 -12.23
CA PHE A 377 -3.23 9.81 -10.90
C PHE A 377 -3.85 11.21 -10.75
N GLN A 378 -4.61 11.73 -11.72
CA GLN A 378 -5.25 13.05 -11.55
C GLN A 378 -6.71 13.07 -12.02
N GLY A 379 -7.63 12.88 -11.07
CA GLY A 379 -9.08 12.94 -11.28
C GLY A 379 -9.86 12.26 -10.15
N SER A 380 -11.20 12.40 -10.13
CA SER A 380 -12.04 11.69 -9.15
C SER A 380 -12.20 10.19 -9.45
N LEU A 381 -11.84 9.73 -10.66
CA LEU A 381 -12.07 8.35 -11.09
C LEU A 381 -11.28 7.31 -10.28
N PRO A 382 -9.97 7.46 -10.00
CA PRO A 382 -9.26 6.54 -9.12
C PRO A 382 -9.96 6.39 -7.75
N GLY A 383 -10.33 7.50 -7.13
CA GLY A 383 -11.09 7.49 -5.86
C GLY A 383 -12.45 6.78 -5.99
N ARG A 384 -13.19 7.01 -7.08
CA ARG A 384 -14.46 6.31 -7.36
C ARG A 384 -14.28 4.82 -7.58
N LYS A 385 -13.19 4.38 -8.23
CA LYS A 385 -12.88 2.95 -8.40
C LYS A 385 -12.61 2.27 -7.06
N GLU A 386 -11.78 2.88 -6.22
CA GLU A 386 -11.50 2.38 -4.88
C GLU A 386 -12.75 2.41 -3.98
N ALA A 387 -13.61 3.43 -4.15
CA ALA A 387 -14.90 3.49 -3.48
C ALA A 387 -15.83 2.31 -3.84
N VAL A 388 -15.80 1.82 -5.09
CA VAL A 388 -16.54 0.59 -5.46
C VAL A 388 -16.06 -0.59 -4.62
N PHE A 389 -14.75 -0.76 -4.45
CA PHE A 389 -14.21 -1.84 -3.62
C PHE A 389 -14.64 -1.73 -2.15
N THR A 390 -14.74 -0.53 -1.59
CA THR A 390 -15.33 -0.31 -0.26
C THR A 390 -16.77 -0.83 -0.20
N VAL A 391 -17.59 -0.54 -1.22
CA VAL A 391 -18.97 -1.05 -1.29
C VAL A 391 -19.00 -2.57 -1.41
N VAL A 392 -18.17 -3.16 -2.29
CA VAL A 392 -18.04 -4.63 -2.42
C VAL A 392 -17.73 -5.28 -1.08
N ASN A 393 -16.75 -4.76 -0.36
CA ASN A 393 -16.31 -5.30 0.92
C ASN A 393 -17.39 -5.20 2.02
N ILE A 394 -18.20 -4.12 2.00
CA ILE A 394 -19.37 -3.98 2.87
C ILE A 394 -20.48 -4.96 2.46
N MET A 395 -20.74 -5.14 1.17
CA MET A 395 -21.78 -6.05 0.66
C MET A 395 -21.44 -7.52 0.90
N ASP A 396 -20.15 -7.90 0.88
CA ASP A 396 -19.71 -9.26 1.18
C ASP A 396 -19.96 -9.60 2.67
N LYS A 397 -19.25 -8.92 3.58
CA LYS A 397 -19.18 -9.30 5.01
C LYS A 397 -19.61 -8.21 5.99
N GLY A 398 -20.27 -7.15 5.53
CA GLY A 398 -20.88 -6.16 6.42
C GLY A 398 -22.12 -6.69 7.14
N SER A 399 -22.50 -6.03 8.24
CA SER A 399 -23.79 -6.25 8.90
C SER A 399 -24.94 -5.87 7.97
N LEU A 400 -26.14 -6.42 8.21
CA LEU A 400 -27.33 -6.07 7.43
C LEU A 400 -27.61 -4.56 7.51
N ALA A 401 -27.45 -3.95 8.69
CA ALA A 401 -27.61 -2.51 8.88
C ALA A 401 -26.68 -1.66 7.99
N HIS A 402 -25.41 -2.07 7.83
CA HIS A 402 -24.49 -1.40 6.90
C HIS A 402 -24.97 -1.48 5.45
N LYS A 403 -25.42 -2.67 5.02
CA LYS A 403 -25.90 -2.91 3.65
C LYS A 403 -27.17 -2.11 3.38
N GLU A 404 -28.14 -2.17 4.28
CA GLU A 404 -29.39 -1.40 4.24
C GLU A 404 -29.13 0.10 4.19
N TRP A 405 -28.22 0.61 5.02
CA TRP A 405 -27.89 2.03 5.02
C TRP A 405 -27.42 2.48 3.63
N LEU A 406 -26.51 1.72 3.00
CA LEU A 406 -25.98 2.08 1.68
C LEU A 406 -27.08 2.09 0.61
N VAL A 407 -27.93 1.06 0.57
CA VAL A 407 -29.00 0.98 -0.43
C VAL A 407 -30.08 2.04 -0.18
N ASN A 408 -30.46 2.28 1.08
CA ASN A 408 -31.41 3.34 1.46
C ASN A 408 -30.89 4.74 1.13
N ASN A 409 -29.58 4.93 1.02
CA ASN A 409 -28.96 6.19 0.57
C ASN A 409 -28.60 6.20 -0.92
N GLY A 410 -29.12 5.25 -1.71
CA GLY A 410 -29.06 5.27 -3.17
C GLY A 410 -27.73 4.84 -3.78
N VAL A 411 -26.94 4.02 -3.08
CA VAL A 411 -25.65 3.54 -3.61
C VAL A 411 -25.80 2.84 -4.97
N LEU A 412 -26.86 2.06 -5.18
CA LEU A 412 -27.08 1.30 -6.42
C LEU A 412 -27.21 2.24 -7.63
N SER A 413 -27.98 3.33 -7.48
CA SER A 413 -28.13 4.34 -8.54
C SER A 413 -26.81 5.01 -8.88
N LEU A 414 -25.96 5.27 -7.88
CA LEU A 414 -24.63 5.85 -8.06
C LEU A 414 -23.66 4.89 -8.76
N LEU A 415 -23.71 3.59 -8.42
CA LEU A 415 -22.92 2.56 -9.09
C LEU A 415 -23.33 2.41 -10.56
N ILE A 416 -24.63 2.40 -10.86
CA ILE A 416 -25.15 2.37 -12.22
C ILE A 416 -24.79 3.63 -13.01
N GLN A 417 -24.82 4.80 -12.37
CA GLN A 417 -24.32 6.01 -12.99
C GLN A 417 -22.83 5.89 -13.34
N LEU A 418 -22.02 5.30 -12.47
CA LEU A 418 -20.59 5.08 -12.74
C LEU A 418 -20.37 4.10 -13.90
N VAL A 419 -21.18 3.04 -14.01
CA VAL A 419 -21.16 2.12 -15.17
C VAL A 419 -21.50 2.84 -16.47
N LYS A 420 -22.51 3.73 -16.47
CA LYS A 420 -22.85 4.55 -17.66
C LYS A 420 -21.70 5.45 -18.10
N GLU A 421 -20.93 5.97 -17.16
CA GLU A 421 -19.82 6.89 -17.42
C GLU A 421 -18.55 6.14 -17.88
N HIS A 422 -18.27 4.97 -17.30
CA HIS A 422 -17.01 4.25 -17.47
C HIS A 422 -17.16 2.72 -17.49
N PRO A 423 -17.96 2.13 -18.40
CA PRO A 423 -18.34 0.71 -18.35
C PRO A 423 -17.12 -0.22 -18.34
N ASP A 424 -16.16 0.00 -19.25
CA ASP A 424 -14.97 -0.84 -19.41
C ASP A 424 -14.03 -0.87 -18.19
N LEU A 425 -14.16 0.12 -17.29
CA LEU A 425 -13.24 0.29 -16.16
C LEU A 425 -13.81 -0.17 -14.82
N VAL A 426 -15.14 -0.30 -14.71
CA VAL A 426 -15.84 -0.48 -13.44
C VAL A 426 -16.91 -1.56 -13.45
N LEU A 427 -17.34 -2.04 -14.62
CA LEU A 427 -18.47 -2.97 -14.75
C LEU A 427 -18.34 -4.19 -13.85
N VAL A 428 -17.20 -4.90 -13.90
CA VAL A 428 -16.97 -6.12 -13.12
C VAL A 428 -17.10 -5.86 -11.61
N ASN A 429 -16.43 -4.83 -11.09
CA ASN A 429 -16.45 -4.54 -9.66
C ASN A 429 -17.81 -4.03 -9.18
N VAL A 430 -18.52 -3.28 -10.04
CA VAL A 430 -19.90 -2.83 -9.74
C VAL A 430 -20.85 -4.03 -9.74
N LEU A 431 -20.67 -4.96 -10.67
CA LEU A 431 -21.43 -6.18 -10.75
C LEU A 431 -21.23 -7.04 -9.50
N ASP A 432 -20.01 -7.13 -8.97
CA ASP A 432 -19.74 -7.79 -7.69
C ASP A 432 -20.53 -7.16 -6.54
N ALA A 433 -20.52 -5.84 -6.43
CA ALA A 433 -21.27 -5.14 -5.38
C ALA A 433 -22.78 -5.43 -5.46
N ILE A 434 -23.36 -5.39 -6.67
CA ILE A 434 -24.79 -5.64 -6.89
C ILE A 434 -25.12 -7.11 -6.67
N TYR A 435 -24.31 -8.03 -7.19
CA TYR A 435 -24.48 -9.47 -7.02
C TYR A 435 -24.47 -9.85 -5.53
N LEU A 436 -23.50 -9.33 -4.77
CA LEU A 436 -23.40 -9.56 -3.33
C LEU A 436 -24.57 -8.95 -2.56
N PHE A 437 -25.07 -7.78 -2.98
CA PHE A 437 -26.31 -7.21 -2.44
C PHE A 437 -27.48 -8.18 -2.67
N VAL A 438 -27.75 -8.58 -3.91
CA VAL A 438 -28.85 -9.52 -4.22
C VAL A 438 -28.74 -10.80 -3.42
N LYS A 439 -27.54 -11.41 -3.39
CA LYS A 439 -27.27 -12.64 -2.63
C LYS A 439 -27.48 -12.47 -1.13
N SER A 440 -27.11 -11.30 -0.58
CA SER A 440 -27.26 -11.02 0.85
C SER A 440 -28.71 -10.93 1.29
N PHE A 441 -29.59 -10.37 0.44
CA PHE A 441 -31.01 -10.18 0.77
C PHE A 441 -31.90 -11.37 0.36
N ARG A 442 -31.43 -12.25 -0.55
CA ARG A 442 -32.08 -13.53 -0.90
C ARG A 442 -31.72 -14.72 -0.02
N SER A 443 -30.93 -14.53 1.04
CA SER A 443 -30.48 -15.64 1.89
C SER A 443 -31.69 -16.37 2.51
N PRO A 444 -31.71 -17.73 2.60
CA PRO A 444 -32.86 -18.49 3.11
C PRO A 444 -33.30 -18.13 4.53
N ASN A 445 -32.44 -17.46 5.29
CA ASN A 445 -32.67 -17.05 6.67
C ASN A 445 -33.27 -15.64 6.79
N ASN A 446 -33.48 -14.95 5.67
CA ASN A 446 -33.97 -13.57 5.67
C ASN A 446 -35.50 -13.50 5.76
N SER A 447 -35.99 -12.37 6.25
CA SER A 447 -37.40 -12.09 6.43
C SER A 447 -38.07 -11.65 5.12
N LEU A 448 -39.41 -11.65 5.09
CA LEU A 448 -40.17 -11.11 3.95
C LEU A 448 -39.87 -9.62 3.71
N ASP A 449 -39.54 -8.86 4.76
CA ASP A 449 -39.17 -7.45 4.67
C ASP A 449 -37.87 -7.26 3.86
N ASP A 450 -36.93 -8.21 3.97
CA ASP A 450 -35.66 -8.17 3.23
C ASP A 450 -35.85 -8.36 1.72
N GLU A 451 -36.79 -9.22 1.31
CA GLU A 451 -37.15 -9.42 -0.11
C GLU A 451 -37.87 -8.18 -0.68
N ASP A 452 -38.73 -7.54 0.12
CA ASP A 452 -39.39 -6.28 -0.28
C ASP A 452 -38.36 -5.13 -0.43
N ILE A 453 -37.39 -5.03 0.50
CA ILE A 453 -36.27 -4.08 0.41
C ILE A 453 -35.44 -4.33 -0.86
N LEU A 454 -35.10 -5.58 -1.13
CA LEU A 454 -34.35 -5.98 -2.33
C LEU A 454 -35.09 -5.55 -3.61
N GLN A 455 -36.35 -5.94 -3.73
CA GLN A 455 -37.13 -5.69 -4.94
C GLN A 455 -37.35 -4.20 -5.19
N ARG A 456 -37.65 -3.44 -4.12
CA ARG A 456 -37.80 -1.98 -4.19
C ARG A 456 -36.53 -1.34 -4.74
N HIS A 457 -35.38 -1.67 -4.18
CA HIS A 457 -34.11 -1.06 -4.57
C HIS A 457 -33.63 -1.46 -5.97
N LEU A 458 -33.86 -2.69 -6.41
CA LEU A 458 -33.56 -3.11 -7.79
C LEU A 458 -34.40 -2.34 -8.81
N ASN A 459 -35.68 -2.08 -8.50
CA ASN A 459 -36.60 -1.36 -9.37
C ASN A 459 -36.29 0.15 -9.42
N GLU A 460 -36.05 0.77 -8.27
CA GLU A 460 -35.86 2.23 -8.17
C GLU A 460 -34.49 2.71 -8.67
N SER A 461 -33.46 1.85 -8.60
CA SER A 461 -32.09 2.23 -8.96
C SER A 461 -31.79 2.22 -10.47
N GLY A 462 -32.65 1.60 -11.28
CA GLY A 462 -32.41 1.39 -12.71
C GLY A 462 -31.35 0.34 -13.02
N VAL A 463 -30.94 -0.46 -12.02
CA VAL A 463 -29.95 -1.56 -12.16
C VAL A 463 -30.37 -2.54 -13.26
N LEU A 464 -31.61 -3.01 -13.22
CA LEU A 464 -32.10 -4.05 -14.15
C LEU A 464 -32.05 -3.58 -15.62
N VAL A 465 -32.39 -2.31 -15.86
CA VAL A 465 -32.39 -1.72 -17.20
C VAL A 465 -30.98 -1.48 -17.71
N GLU A 466 -30.04 -1.09 -16.85
CA GLU A 466 -28.68 -0.83 -17.29
C GLU A 466 -27.90 -2.12 -17.49
N LEU A 467 -28.01 -3.09 -16.59
CA LEU A 467 -27.28 -4.36 -16.69
C LEU A 467 -27.75 -5.21 -17.88
N SER A 468 -29.03 -5.13 -18.27
CA SER A 468 -29.53 -5.88 -19.44
C SER A 468 -28.84 -5.52 -20.75
N LYS A 469 -28.23 -4.33 -20.85
CA LYS A 469 -27.44 -3.92 -22.02
C LYS A 469 -26.12 -4.69 -22.17
N PHE A 470 -25.68 -5.38 -21.12
CA PHE A 470 -24.42 -6.11 -21.05
C PHE A 470 -24.62 -7.63 -21.02
N GLN A 471 -25.81 -8.15 -21.35
CA GLN A 471 -26.07 -9.60 -21.40
C GLN A 471 -25.29 -10.33 -22.50
N ASP A 472 -24.89 -9.63 -23.56
CA ASP A 472 -24.08 -10.19 -24.65
C ASP A 472 -22.57 -9.97 -24.41
N HIS A 473 -22.11 -9.88 -23.15
CA HIS A 473 -20.71 -9.64 -22.82
C HIS A 473 -19.84 -10.86 -23.16
N GLU A 474 -18.61 -10.65 -23.61
CA GLU A 474 -17.69 -11.72 -24.06
C GLU A 474 -17.23 -12.65 -22.93
N ASP A 475 -17.28 -12.15 -21.70
CA ASP A 475 -16.94 -12.92 -20.48
C ASP A 475 -18.19 -13.60 -19.91
N ASP A 476 -18.22 -14.93 -19.98
CA ASP A 476 -19.31 -15.77 -19.47
C ASP A 476 -19.58 -15.52 -17.98
N GLU A 477 -18.56 -15.21 -17.17
CA GLU A 477 -18.74 -14.97 -15.73
C GLU A 477 -19.52 -13.69 -15.46
N VAL A 478 -19.26 -12.65 -16.27
CA VAL A 478 -19.99 -11.38 -16.25
C VAL A 478 -21.45 -11.63 -16.65
N THR A 479 -21.68 -12.34 -17.76
CA THR A 479 -23.02 -12.65 -18.26
C THR A 479 -23.83 -13.46 -17.25
N ASN A 480 -23.24 -14.52 -16.68
CA ASN A 480 -23.90 -15.35 -15.66
C ASN A 480 -24.32 -14.55 -14.42
N ARG A 481 -23.49 -13.60 -13.96
CA ARG A 481 -23.82 -12.73 -12.82
C ARG A 481 -24.93 -11.75 -13.17
N ILE A 482 -24.93 -11.18 -14.37
CA ILE A 482 -26.01 -10.29 -14.85
C ILE A 482 -27.32 -11.06 -14.93
N ASP A 483 -27.32 -12.25 -15.54
CA ASP A 483 -28.52 -13.07 -15.69
C ASP A 483 -29.12 -13.45 -14.34
N TYR A 484 -28.28 -13.81 -13.35
CA TYR A 484 -28.75 -14.05 -11.99
C TYR A 484 -29.44 -12.82 -11.37
N ILE A 485 -28.86 -11.63 -11.50
CA ILE A 485 -29.45 -10.40 -10.96
C ILE A 485 -30.79 -10.09 -11.64
N LEU A 486 -30.85 -10.25 -12.97
CA LEU A 486 -32.07 -10.00 -13.75
C LEU A 486 -33.16 -11.02 -13.43
N ASP A 487 -32.83 -12.31 -13.32
CA ASP A 487 -33.76 -13.36 -12.93
C ASP A 487 -34.41 -13.05 -11.58
N VAL A 488 -33.60 -12.68 -10.59
CA VAL A 488 -34.09 -12.30 -9.26
C VAL A 488 -35.00 -11.07 -9.34
N GLY A 489 -34.56 -10.02 -10.02
CA GLY A 489 -35.29 -8.75 -10.09
C GLY A 489 -36.58 -8.79 -10.91
N LEU A 490 -36.64 -9.63 -11.94
CA LEU A 490 -37.78 -9.72 -12.87
C LEU A 490 -38.79 -10.82 -12.50
N ASN A 491 -38.36 -11.93 -11.90
CA ASN A 491 -39.28 -13.04 -11.60
C ASN A 491 -40.18 -12.78 -10.39
N ASN A 492 -39.76 -11.95 -9.43
CA ASN A 492 -40.61 -11.59 -8.28
C ASN A 492 -41.66 -10.51 -8.63
N SER A 493 -41.56 -9.83 -9.77
CA SER A 493 -42.57 -8.87 -10.22
C SER A 493 -43.89 -9.54 -10.65
N ASN A 494 -43.86 -10.84 -10.94
CA ASN A 494 -45.03 -11.61 -11.39
C ASN A 494 -45.89 -12.18 -10.24
N ASN A 495 -45.48 -12.05 -8.97
CA ASN A 495 -46.24 -12.55 -7.82
C ASN A 495 -47.19 -11.53 -7.17
N TRP A 496 -47.25 -10.29 -7.67
CA TRP A 496 -48.14 -9.24 -7.14
C TRP A 496 -49.32 -8.87 -8.05
N ASN A 497 -49.60 -9.69 -9.07
CA ASN A 497 -50.82 -9.59 -9.89
C ASN A 497 -51.69 -10.85 -9.73
N ILE A 498 -52.28 -11.04 -8.55
CA ILE A 498 -53.51 -11.85 -8.36
C ILE A 498 -54.43 -11.13 -7.39
#